data_AF-A0A955GKW0-F1
#
_entry.id   AF-A0A955GKW0-F1
#
_cell.length_a   1.000
_cell.length_b   1.000
_cell.length_c   1.000
_cell.angle_alpha   90.00
_cell.angle_beta   90.00
_cell.angle_gamma   90.00
#
_symmetry.space_group_name_H-M   'P 1'
#
loop_
_entity.id
_entity.type
_entity.pdbx_description
1 polymer ?
#
loop_
_entity_poly.entity_id
_entity_poly.type
_entity_poly.pdbx_seq_one_letter_code
_entity_poly.pdbx_strand_id
1 'polypeptide(L)'
;MVELPEKQVKRLKALIQEAETNLAAARELLVSLIGEKVVSTPIPTEEPLGRIIEGVFDGQNMVGSDSKMYPVPANYASKSKLVQGDILKLTIADDGALLYKQIGPIPRRQIMGTLVQKEGHYIVVVGTKEYRVLLASVTYFKAKPGDQVSINVPEDGNAEWAALEAAL
;
A
#
# COMPACT_ATOMS: atom_id res chain seq x y z
N MET A 1 -44.05 11.05 -0.45
CA MET A 1 -43.21 11.48 -1.59
C MET A 1 -41.82 10.89 -1.39
N VAL A 2 -41.61 9.61 -1.76
CA VAL A 2 -40.33 8.87 -1.60
C VAL A 2 -40.12 7.93 -2.80
N GLU A 3 -40.26 8.43 -4.02
CA GLU A 3 -40.06 7.64 -5.26
C GLU A 3 -38.68 7.84 -5.91
N LEU A 4 -37.88 8.79 -5.42
CA LEU A 4 -36.56 9.11 -5.98
C LEU A 4 -35.47 8.04 -5.74
N PRO A 5 -35.39 7.35 -4.58
CA PRO A 5 -34.30 6.41 -4.31
C PRO A 5 -34.33 5.15 -5.20
N GLU A 6 -35.51 4.62 -5.49
CA GLU A 6 -35.64 3.37 -6.27
C GLU A 6 -35.24 3.54 -7.73
N LYS A 7 -35.58 4.68 -8.34
CA LYS A 7 -35.18 5.00 -9.71
C LYS A 7 -33.66 5.15 -9.83
N GLN A 8 -33.00 5.75 -8.83
CA GLN A 8 -31.54 5.88 -8.80
C GLN A 8 -30.85 4.53 -8.61
N VAL A 9 -31.34 3.68 -7.70
CA VAL A 9 -30.80 2.33 -7.49
C VAL A 9 -30.99 1.46 -8.74
N LYS A 10 -32.15 1.55 -9.40
CA LYS A 10 -32.39 0.83 -10.66
C LYS A 10 -31.44 1.28 -11.77
N ARG A 11 -31.15 2.59 -11.84
CA ARG A 11 -30.18 3.16 -12.78
C ARG A 11 -28.75 2.69 -12.48
N LEU A 12 -28.33 2.66 -11.22
CA LEU A 12 -27.01 2.14 -10.84
C LEU A 12 -26.86 0.66 -11.19
N LYS A 13 -27.88 -0.17 -10.91
CA LYS A 13 -27.86 -1.60 -11.28
C LYS A 13 -27.72 -1.80 -12.79
N ALA A 14 -28.40 -0.98 -13.59
CA ALA A 14 -28.26 -1.02 -15.05
C ALA A 14 -26.83 -0.65 -15.50
N LEU A 15 -26.23 0.38 -14.89
CA LEU A 15 -24.85 0.78 -15.19
C LEU A 15 -23.82 -0.29 -14.81
N ILE A 16 -24.02 -0.99 -13.68
CA ILE A 16 -23.16 -2.11 -13.28
C ILE A 16 -23.29 -3.27 -14.27
N GLN A 17 -24.52 -3.64 -14.64
CA GLN A 17 -24.78 -4.71 -15.60
C GLN A 17 -24.13 -4.41 -16.97
N GLU A 18 -24.20 -3.16 -17.42
CA GLU A 18 -23.57 -2.70 -18.64
C GLU A 18 -22.04 -2.77 -18.55
N ALA A 19 -21.46 -2.31 -17.44
CA ALA A 19 -20.02 -2.40 -17.20
C ALA A 19 -19.53 -3.85 -17.18
N GLU A 20 -20.24 -4.76 -16.50
CA GLU A 20 -19.94 -6.19 -16.46
C GLU A 20 -20.00 -6.82 -17.86
N THR A 21 -21.01 -6.45 -18.66
CA THR A 21 -21.16 -6.93 -20.04
C THR A 21 -20.01 -6.44 -20.92
N ASN A 22 -19.63 -5.17 -20.80
CA ASN A 22 -18.51 -4.59 -21.53
C ASN A 22 -17.18 -5.25 -21.15
N LEU A 23 -17.00 -5.58 -19.86
CA LEU A 23 -15.81 -6.26 -19.36
C LEU A 23 -15.73 -7.71 -19.88
N ALA A 24 -16.87 -8.40 -19.94
CA ALA A 24 -16.97 -9.73 -20.56
C ALA A 24 -16.61 -9.70 -22.05
N ALA A 25 -17.14 -8.73 -22.80
CA ALA A 25 -16.82 -8.56 -24.22
C ALA A 25 -15.33 -8.23 -24.43
N ALA A 26 -14.75 -7.35 -23.61
CA ALA A 26 -13.32 -7.04 -23.66
C ALA A 26 -12.44 -8.27 -23.38
N ARG A 27 -12.85 -9.16 -22.45
CA ARG A 27 -12.16 -10.43 -22.19
C ARG A 27 -12.23 -11.38 -23.37
N GLU A 28 -13.37 -11.51 -24.04
CA GLU A 28 -13.48 -12.34 -25.25
C GLU A 28 -12.63 -11.79 -26.39
N LEU A 29 -12.61 -10.47 -26.59
CA LEU A 29 -11.74 -9.83 -27.57
C LEU A 29 -10.26 -10.08 -27.27
N LEU A 30 -9.85 -10.02 -25.99
CA LEU A 30 -8.49 -10.37 -25.58
C LEU A 30 -8.15 -11.83 -25.89
N VAL A 31 -9.06 -12.77 -25.63
CA VAL A 31 -8.87 -14.20 -25.96
C VAL A 31 -8.75 -14.41 -27.47
N SER A 32 -9.58 -13.71 -28.25
CA SER A 32 -9.57 -13.80 -29.71
C SER A 32 -8.34 -13.15 -30.36
N LEU A 33 -7.80 -12.07 -29.79
CA LEU A 33 -6.64 -11.35 -30.32
C LEU A 33 -5.31 -12.01 -29.94
N ILE A 34 -5.24 -12.60 -28.74
CA ILE A 34 -3.97 -13.14 -28.21
C ILE A 34 -3.74 -14.58 -28.67
N GLY A 35 -4.77 -15.31 -29.12
CA GLY A 35 -4.62 -16.57 -29.84
C GLY A 35 -3.66 -17.54 -29.17
N GLU A 36 -4.20 -18.33 -28.23
CA GLU A 36 -3.52 -19.39 -27.48
C GLU A 36 -2.95 -18.99 -26.12
N LYS A 37 -3.36 -19.78 -25.11
CA LYS A 37 -2.94 -19.84 -23.71
C LYS A 37 -2.01 -18.71 -23.28
N VAL A 38 -2.59 -17.72 -22.61
CA VAL A 38 -1.95 -17.20 -21.40
C VAL A 38 -1.82 -18.42 -20.50
N VAL A 39 -0.67 -19.09 -20.59
CA VAL A 39 -0.13 -19.89 -19.52
C VAL A 39 0.04 -18.87 -18.41
N SER A 40 -1.04 -18.66 -17.65
CA SER A 40 -0.93 -18.45 -16.23
C SER A 40 -0.05 -19.61 -15.80
N THR A 41 1.26 -19.43 -15.76
CA THR A 41 2.07 -20.25 -14.88
C THR A 41 1.34 -20.13 -13.56
N PRO A 42 0.74 -21.21 -13.03
CA PRO A 42 0.32 -21.16 -11.65
C PRO A 42 1.65 -21.01 -10.92
N ILE A 43 2.01 -19.76 -10.58
CA ILE A 43 2.82 -19.52 -9.39
C ILE A 43 2.10 -20.37 -8.36
N PRO A 44 2.76 -21.35 -7.71
CA PRO A 44 2.08 -22.28 -6.84
C PRO A 44 1.16 -21.47 -5.96
N THR A 45 -0.14 -21.61 -6.18
CA THR A 45 -1.11 -21.34 -5.15
C THR A 45 -0.78 -22.39 -4.11
N GLU A 46 0.22 -22.08 -3.27
CA GLU A 46 -0.03 -22.18 -1.85
C GLU A 46 -1.33 -21.41 -1.67
N GLU A 47 -2.46 -22.13 -1.78
CA GLU A 47 -3.69 -21.69 -1.15
C GLU A 47 -3.26 -21.36 0.28
N PRO A 48 -3.18 -20.08 0.66
CA PRO A 48 -2.92 -19.82 2.04
C PRO A 48 -4.20 -20.30 2.73
N LEU A 49 -4.05 -21.33 3.55
CA LEU A 49 -5.00 -21.78 4.56
C LEU A 49 -5.29 -20.60 5.51
N GLY A 50 -6.10 -19.64 5.05
CA GLY A 50 -6.22 -18.35 5.71
C GLY A 50 -7.04 -17.28 4.98
N ARG A 51 -7.43 -16.25 5.74
CA ARG A 51 -8.18 -15.09 5.24
C ARG A 51 -7.23 -14.06 4.63
N ILE A 52 -7.49 -13.67 3.39
CA ILE A 52 -6.75 -12.63 2.68
C ILE A 52 -7.48 -11.28 2.81
N ILE A 53 -6.71 -10.23 3.10
CA ILE A 53 -7.18 -8.84 3.17
C ILE A 53 -6.19 -7.94 2.43
N GLU A 54 -6.69 -7.10 1.54
CA GLU A 54 -5.87 -6.06 0.89
C GLU A 54 -6.13 -4.72 1.57
N GLY A 55 -5.10 -3.87 1.62
CA GLY A 55 -5.19 -2.59 2.30
C GLY A 55 -4.07 -1.63 1.95
N VAL A 56 -4.19 -0.40 2.43
CA VAL A 56 -3.25 0.70 2.16
C VAL A 56 -2.40 0.97 3.40
N PHE A 57 -1.10 1.07 3.24
CA PHE A 57 -0.17 1.39 4.32
C PHE A 57 -0.25 2.87 4.70
N ASP A 58 -0.47 3.20 5.97
CA ASP A 58 -0.58 4.58 6.46
C ASP A 58 0.74 5.14 7.03
N GLY A 59 1.79 4.32 7.10
CA GLY A 59 3.07 4.64 7.73
C GLY A 59 3.40 3.76 8.94
N GLN A 60 2.39 3.18 9.59
CA GLN A 60 2.56 2.24 10.72
C GLN A 60 1.63 1.02 10.62
N ASN A 61 0.44 1.20 10.07
CA ASN A 61 -0.60 0.20 9.93
C ASN A 61 -0.99 0.04 8.46
N MET A 62 -1.65 -1.08 8.18
CA MET A 62 -2.40 -1.30 6.95
C MET A 62 -3.87 -1.03 7.24
N VAL A 63 -4.48 -0.10 6.51
CA VAL A 63 -5.92 0.12 6.51
C VAL A 63 -6.54 -0.86 5.52
N GLY A 64 -7.17 -1.91 6.02
CA GLY A 64 -7.80 -2.94 5.20
C GLY A 64 -9.01 -2.41 4.43
N SER A 65 -9.41 -3.14 3.39
CA SER A 65 -10.65 -2.89 2.64
C SER A 65 -11.92 -2.97 3.51
N ASP A 66 -11.83 -3.60 4.67
CA ASP A 66 -12.88 -3.65 5.70
C ASP A 66 -12.83 -2.45 6.69
N SER A 67 -12.04 -1.42 6.39
CA SER A 67 -11.81 -0.23 7.22
C SER A 67 -11.19 -0.51 8.59
N LYS A 68 -10.64 -1.71 8.81
CA LYS A 68 -9.90 -2.03 10.02
C LYS A 68 -8.43 -1.70 9.86
N MET A 69 -7.79 -1.30 10.97
CA MET A 69 -6.37 -1.06 11.03
C MET A 69 -5.64 -2.31 11.50
N TYR A 70 -4.63 -2.71 10.73
CA TYR A 70 -3.79 -3.86 10.99
C TYR A 70 -2.35 -3.39 11.22
N PRO A 71 -1.80 -3.49 12.45
CA PRO A 71 -0.44 -3.03 12.73
C PRO A 71 0.59 -3.77 11.89
N VAL A 72 1.41 -3.03 11.15
CA VAL A 72 2.48 -3.59 10.33
C VAL A 72 3.76 -3.66 11.17
N PRO A 73 4.44 -4.81 11.23
CA PRO A 73 5.70 -4.92 11.95
C PRO A 73 6.74 -3.89 11.47
N ALA A 74 7.24 -3.06 12.39
CA ALA A 74 8.16 -1.96 12.05
C ALA A 74 9.41 -2.44 11.29
N ASN A 75 9.91 -3.63 11.62
CA ASN A 75 11.05 -4.24 10.92
C ASN A 75 10.74 -4.61 9.47
N TYR A 76 9.53 -5.10 9.20
CA TYR A 76 9.08 -5.40 7.84
C TYR A 76 8.92 -4.12 7.02
N ALA A 77 8.25 -3.11 7.60
CA ALA A 77 8.07 -1.81 6.97
C ALA A 77 9.41 -1.14 6.65
N SER A 78 10.37 -1.21 7.57
CA SER A 78 11.72 -0.68 7.38
C SER A 78 12.49 -1.42 6.29
N LYS A 79 12.55 -2.75 6.33
CA LYS A 79 13.33 -3.55 5.36
C LYS A 79 12.78 -3.46 3.95
N SER A 80 11.45 -3.40 3.83
CA SER A 80 10.74 -3.29 2.55
C SER A 80 10.62 -1.84 2.07
N LYS A 81 11.09 -0.87 2.87
CA LYS A 81 11.04 0.57 2.58
C LYS A 81 9.63 1.02 2.16
N LEU A 82 8.63 0.60 2.95
CA LEU A 82 7.22 0.88 2.67
C LEU A 82 6.94 2.38 2.78
N VAL A 83 6.31 2.92 1.74
CA VAL A 83 5.90 4.32 1.68
C VAL A 83 4.40 4.40 1.95
N GLN A 84 3.98 5.45 2.66
CA GLN A 84 2.57 5.73 2.91
C GLN A 84 1.80 5.74 1.57
N GLY A 85 0.72 4.96 1.48
CA GLY A 85 -0.04 4.73 0.25
C GLY A 85 0.24 3.39 -0.43
N ASP A 86 1.32 2.68 -0.07
CA ASP A 86 1.63 1.36 -0.64
C ASP A 86 0.51 0.35 -0.36
N ILE A 87 0.17 -0.45 -1.38
CA ILE A 87 -0.84 -1.50 -1.30
C ILE A 87 -0.19 -2.77 -0.74
N LEU A 88 -0.73 -3.25 0.36
CA LEU A 88 -0.31 -4.45 1.05
C LEU A 88 -1.39 -5.52 0.97
N LYS A 89 -0.95 -6.77 0.90
CA LYS A 89 -1.76 -7.97 1.12
C LYS A 89 -1.42 -8.53 2.48
N LEU A 90 -2.41 -8.63 3.34
CA LEU A 90 -2.37 -9.36 4.61
C LEU A 90 -2.99 -10.74 4.41
N THR A 91 -2.23 -11.78 4.73
CA THR A 91 -2.73 -13.14 4.87
C THR A 91 -2.77 -13.48 6.35
N ILE A 92 -3.95 -13.80 6.86
CA ILE A 92 -4.16 -14.30 8.21
C ILE A 92 -4.22 -15.83 8.11
N ALA A 93 -3.15 -16.51 8.53
CA ALA A 93 -3.11 -17.97 8.53
C ALA A 93 -4.05 -18.57 9.59
N ASP A 94 -4.40 -19.85 9.46
CA ASP A 94 -5.28 -20.57 10.39
C ASP A 94 -4.76 -20.58 11.85
N ASP A 95 -3.44 -20.44 12.04
CA ASP A 95 -2.79 -20.30 13.35
C ASP A 95 -2.86 -18.87 13.92
N GLY A 96 -3.45 -17.93 13.18
CA GLY A 96 -3.55 -16.51 13.51
C GLY A 96 -2.33 -15.67 13.12
N ALA A 97 -1.32 -16.24 12.46
CA ALA A 97 -0.16 -15.49 12.00
C ALA A 97 -0.55 -14.45 10.94
N LEU A 98 -0.03 -13.23 11.08
CA LEU A 98 -0.25 -12.11 10.16
C LEU A 98 0.94 -11.96 9.21
N LEU A 99 0.75 -12.36 7.96
CA LEU A 99 1.77 -12.26 6.91
C LEU A 99 1.46 -11.09 5.99
N TYR A 100 2.36 -10.10 5.98
CA TYR A 100 2.25 -8.95 5.10
C TYR A 100 3.12 -9.11 3.86
N LYS A 101 2.57 -8.76 2.69
CA LYS A 101 3.29 -8.69 1.44
C LYS A 101 2.92 -7.40 0.71
N GLN A 102 3.91 -6.60 0.33
CA GLN A 102 3.70 -5.49 -0.59
C GLN A 102 3.32 -6.04 -1.97
N ILE A 103 2.20 -5.55 -2.51
CA ILE A 103 1.67 -5.97 -3.82
C ILE A 103 1.51 -4.81 -4.81
N GLY A 104 1.49 -3.56 -4.33
CA GLY A 104 1.40 -2.38 -5.18
C GLY A 104 2.19 -1.21 -4.60
N PRO A 105 3.47 -1.04 -4.96
CA PRO A 105 4.21 0.16 -4.60
C PRO A 105 3.62 1.38 -5.32
N ILE A 106 3.47 2.50 -4.63
CA ILE A 106 3.03 3.75 -5.26
C ILE A 106 4.20 4.52 -5.91
N PRO A 107 3.90 5.40 -6.89
CA PRO A 107 4.86 6.38 -7.39
C PRO A 107 5.41 7.23 -6.24
N ARG A 108 6.73 7.29 -6.16
CA ARG A 108 7.47 7.90 -5.05
C ARG A 108 8.66 8.66 -5.60
N ARG A 109 9.08 9.68 -4.87
CA ARG A 109 10.30 10.43 -5.16
C ARG A 109 11.23 10.39 -3.96
N GLN A 110 12.52 10.40 -4.25
CA GLN A 110 13.56 10.47 -3.24
C GLN A 110 13.93 11.93 -2.99
N ILE A 111 13.98 12.31 -1.71
CA ILE A 111 14.38 13.64 -1.26
C ILE A 111 15.38 13.52 -0.12
N MET A 112 16.26 14.52 0.02
CA MET A 112 17.24 14.59 1.10
C MET A 112 16.77 15.55 2.19
N GLY A 113 17.05 15.21 3.44
CA GLY A 113 16.72 16.03 4.59
C GLY A 113 17.59 15.72 5.80
N THR A 114 17.39 16.50 6.85
CA THR A 114 18.11 16.33 8.11
C THR A 114 17.30 15.50 9.08
N LEU A 115 17.87 14.41 9.58
CA LEU A 115 17.26 13.61 10.63
C LEU A 115 17.31 14.36 11.96
N VAL A 116 16.18 14.48 12.63
CA VAL A 116 16.04 15.07 13.97
C VAL A 116 15.22 14.14 14.85
N GLN A 117 15.37 14.29 16.16
CA GLN A 117 14.52 13.61 17.12
C GLN A 117 13.70 14.66 17.89
N LYS A 118 12.37 14.53 17.85
CA LYS A 118 11.44 15.39 18.59
C LYS A 118 10.49 14.50 19.38
N GLU A 119 10.35 14.77 20.67
CA GLU A 119 9.40 14.05 21.56
C GLU A 119 9.53 12.51 21.48
N GLY A 120 10.76 12.01 21.29
CA GLY A 120 11.02 10.57 21.15
C GLY A 120 10.78 9.98 19.76
N HIS A 121 10.20 10.74 18.83
CA HIS A 121 10.01 10.34 17.44
C HIS A 121 11.14 10.84 16.55
N TYR A 122 11.51 10.02 15.57
CA TYR A 122 12.45 10.40 14.53
C TYR A 122 11.70 11.06 13.36
N ILE A 123 12.20 12.22 12.94
CA ILE A 123 11.58 13.07 11.94
C ILE A 123 12.69 13.51 10.97
N VAL A 124 12.40 13.53 9.69
CA VAL A 124 13.28 14.09 8.67
C VAL A 124 12.71 15.41 8.20
N VAL A 125 13.48 16.48 8.35
CA VAL A 125 13.11 17.83 7.96
C VAL A 125 13.62 18.10 6.55
N VAL A 126 12.72 18.46 5.63
CA VAL A 126 13.02 18.83 4.25
C VAL A 126 12.40 20.19 3.96
N GLY A 127 13.22 21.24 4.02
CA GLY A 127 12.75 22.62 3.90
C GLY A 127 11.76 22.96 5.03
N THR A 128 10.50 23.22 4.69
CA THR A 128 9.42 23.52 5.64
C THR A 128 8.55 22.31 6.00
N LYS A 129 8.82 21.14 5.41
CA LYS A 129 8.05 19.91 5.65
C LYS A 129 8.79 18.99 6.59
N GLU A 130 8.02 18.28 7.42
CA GLU A 130 8.52 17.31 8.39
C GLU A 130 7.87 15.96 8.09
N TYR A 131 8.69 14.91 7.97
CA TYR A 131 8.23 13.55 7.72
C TYR A 131 8.65 12.64 8.86
N ARG A 132 7.70 11.91 9.44
CA ARG A 132 8.00 10.89 10.44
C ARG A 132 8.66 9.69 9.78
N VAL A 133 9.66 9.12 10.45
CA VAL A 133 10.34 7.90 10.01
C VAL A 133 10.35 6.87 11.12
N LEU A 134 10.33 5.60 10.75
CA LEU A 134 10.32 4.51 11.72
C LEU A 134 11.67 4.42 12.45
N LEU A 135 11.62 4.24 13.77
CA LEU A 135 12.81 3.94 14.59
C LEU A 135 13.59 2.75 14.03
N ALA A 136 12.89 1.70 13.59
CA ALA A 136 13.50 0.51 12.99
C ALA A 136 14.35 0.84 11.75
N SER A 137 13.96 1.86 10.98
CA SER A 137 14.74 2.33 9.83
C SER A 137 15.98 3.09 10.26
N VAL A 138 15.85 3.98 11.24
CA VAL A 138 16.99 4.72 11.79
C VAL A 138 18.04 3.75 12.35
N THR A 139 17.63 2.74 13.12
CA THR A 139 18.56 1.75 13.67
C THR A 139 19.17 0.83 12.62
N TYR A 140 18.39 0.44 11.60
CA TYR A 140 18.89 -0.38 10.49
C TYR A 140 20.01 0.32 9.72
N PHE A 141 19.83 1.60 9.40
CA PHE A 141 20.82 2.42 8.69
C PHE A 141 21.87 3.05 9.63
N LYS A 142 21.74 2.85 10.94
CA LYS A 142 22.61 3.42 11.98
C LYS A 142 22.73 4.95 11.92
N ALA A 143 21.66 5.61 11.46
CA ALA A 143 21.59 7.06 11.37
C ALA A 143 21.46 7.69 12.76
N LYS A 144 21.95 8.93 12.91
CA LYS A 144 21.90 9.71 14.13
C LYS A 144 21.19 11.05 13.88
N PRO A 145 20.54 11.63 14.90
CA PRO A 145 20.05 12.99 14.80
C PRO A 145 21.19 13.95 14.41
N GLY A 146 20.96 14.76 13.38
CA GLY A 146 21.95 15.64 12.74
C GLY A 146 22.43 15.13 11.38
N ASP A 147 22.29 13.83 11.09
CA ASP A 147 22.75 13.26 9.82
C ASP A 147 21.89 13.73 8.64
N GLN A 148 22.52 13.85 7.48
CA GLN A 148 21.81 13.96 6.21
C GLN A 148 21.34 12.57 5.80
N VAL A 149 20.05 12.44 5.53
CA VAL A 149 19.43 11.17 5.13
C VAL A 149 18.61 11.36 3.87
N SER A 150 18.52 10.30 3.08
CA SER A 150 17.61 10.23 1.96
C SER A 150 16.33 9.48 2.38
N ILE A 151 15.18 10.02 2.00
CA ILE A 151 13.87 9.43 2.27
C ILE A 151 13.07 9.31 0.97
N ASN A 152 12.21 8.30 0.91
CA ASN A 152 11.19 8.15 -0.11
C ASN A 152 9.85 8.63 0.42
N VAL A 153 9.20 9.50 -0.35
CA VAL A 153 7.86 10.02 -0.09
C VAL A 153 6.99 9.81 -1.32
N PRO A 154 5.65 9.78 -1.18
CA PRO A 154 4.74 9.78 -2.31
C PRO A 154 5.03 10.97 -3.25
N GLU A 155 4.85 10.75 -4.55
CA GLU A 155 5.10 11.79 -5.55
C GLU A 155 4.16 13.00 -5.39
N ASP A 156 2.93 12.78 -4.94
CA ASP A 156 1.94 13.83 -4.64
C ASP A 156 2.33 14.72 -3.43
N GLY A 157 3.30 14.29 -2.62
CA GLY A 157 3.83 15.02 -1.48
C GLY A 157 2.88 15.20 -0.31
N ASN A 158 1.77 14.45 -0.26
CA ASN A 158 0.80 14.46 0.85
C ASN A 158 1.03 13.24 1.76
N ALA A 159 2.08 13.30 2.56
CA ALA A 159 2.44 12.23 3.49
C ALA A 159 2.91 12.77 4.83
N GLU A 160 2.53 12.07 5.88
CA GLU A 160 3.06 12.28 7.22
C GLU A 160 4.28 11.38 7.47
N TRP A 161 4.29 10.19 6.84
CA TRP A 161 5.35 9.20 7.00
C TRP A 161 6.20 9.06 5.73
N ALA A 162 7.50 8.85 5.94
CA ALA A 162 8.45 8.57 4.87
C ALA A 162 9.26 7.31 5.17
N ALA A 163 9.70 6.63 4.10
CA ALA A 163 10.61 5.50 4.21
C ALA A 163 12.05 6.01 4.16
N LEU A 164 12.89 5.63 5.11
CA LEU A 164 14.33 5.96 5.05
C LEU A 164 15.01 5.08 4.00
N GLU A 165 15.73 5.69 3.06
CA GLU A 165 16.39 5.01 1.93
C GLU A 165 17.86 4.73 2.23
N ALA A 166 18.58 5.72 2.76
CA ALA A 166 19.97 5.63 3.16
C ALA A 166 20.36 6.78 4.12
N ALA A 167 21.36 6.52 4.96
CA ALA A 167 22.09 7.54 5.72
C ALA A 167 23.39 7.88 4.99
N LEU A 168 23.74 9.17 4.93
CA LEU A 168 24.91 9.70 4.23
C LEU A 168 26.02 10.09 5.21
#